data_AF-A0AAD3MIK0-F1
#
_entry.id   AF-A0AAD3MIK0-F1
#
_cell.length_a   1.000
_cell.length_b   1.000
_cell.length_c   1.000
_cell.angle_alpha   90.00
_cell.angle_beta   90.00
_cell.angle_gamma   90.00
#
_symmetry.space_group_name_H-M   'P 1'
#
loop_
_entity.id
_entity.type
_entity.pdbx_description
1 polymer ?
#
loop_
_entity_poly.entity_id
_entity_poly.type
_entity_poly.pdbx_seq_one_letter_code
_entity_poly.pdbx_strand_id
1 'polypeptide(L)'
;MSQHEQTSSTLQLVANDMTNIMEKLDTRELDLGDGEYDTTDTSSTADHLPFTAIYHTVAFKEPEAKVFLSSPITAKILEVERFTSAQDRFNVSNQRSVNKAMPAVFKIELKHGEFTWLVKRKEKHFMELHRELRTYKTFMRLPLPSRSHTIKRQAGGRSEVRQMPNLPRGGGDDLGREEQVSSRRKQLEDYLNKLLKMPMYRNYHATMEFIDVSQLSFIHDLGPKGLEGMVLKRSGGHRIPGLNCCGHSKMCYRWSKRWLVVKDSFLLYMKPDSGAISFVMLVDKEFSIKMDSKETETKHGVRIDSLSRSLVLKCSSYRHARWWGQAIEGFVQKHGSAFLTDHRFGSFAREEVNIPAK
;
A
#
# COMPACT_ATOMS: atom_id res chain seq x y z
N MET A 1 -37.78 -7.15 -46.11
CA MET A 1 -37.46 -7.67 -44.77
C MET A 1 -36.33 -6.82 -44.20
N SER A 2 -36.68 -5.79 -43.41
CA SER A 2 -35.70 -4.95 -42.71
C SER A 2 -35.55 -5.48 -41.30
N GLN A 3 -34.36 -5.95 -40.93
CA GLN A 3 -34.03 -6.31 -39.56
C GLN A 3 -33.48 -5.07 -38.85
N HIS A 4 -34.20 -4.63 -37.82
CA HIS A 4 -33.79 -3.57 -36.91
C HIS A 4 -32.68 -4.09 -35.99
N GLU A 5 -31.47 -3.55 -36.12
CA GLU A 5 -30.43 -3.66 -35.09
C GLU A 5 -30.86 -2.83 -33.86
N GLN A 6 -31.01 -3.50 -32.72
CA GLN A 6 -31.18 -2.86 -31.41
C GLN A 6 -29.86 -2.19 -31.01
N THR A 7 -29.79 -0.88 -31.13
CA THR A 7 -28.73 -0.07 -30.53
C THR A 7 -28.98 -0.02 -29.02
N SER A 8 -28.14 -0.73 -28.25
CA SER A 8 -28.13 -0.64 -26.79
C SER A 8 -27.97 0.83 -26.37
N SER A 9 -29.00 1.39 -25.76
CA SER A 9 -29.07 2.80 -25.38
C SER A 9 -27.94 3.18 -24.42
N THR A 10 -27.35 4.37 -24.61
CA THR A 10 -26.34 4.97 -23.71
C THR A 10 -26.82 4.97 -22.25
N LEU A 11 -28.12 5.05 -22.00
CA LEU A 11 -28.70 4.96 -20.66
C LEU A 11 -28.51 3.59 -20.01
N GLN A 12 -28.51 2.52 -20.80
CA GLN A 12 -28.29 1.15 -20.33
C GLN A 12 -26.83 0.91 -19.94
N LEU A 13 -25.90 1.54 -20.66
CA LEU A 13 -24.48 1.56 -20.30
C LEU A 13 -24.22 2.36 -19.02
N VAL A 14 -24.84 3.54 -18.89
CA VAL A 14 -24.75 4.36 -17.67
C VAL A 14 -25.38 3.64 -16.46
N ALA A 15 -26.53 2.99 -16.66
CA ALA A 15 -27.18 2.19 -15.63
C ALA A 15 -26.28 1.03 -15.19
N ASN A 16 -25.70 0.27 -16.13
CA ASN A 16 -24.78 -0.82 -15.81
C ASN A 16 -23.49 -0.33 -15.12
N ASP A 17 -22.97 0.83 -15.49
CA ASP A 17 -21.84 1.46 -14.79
C ASP A 17 -22.21 1.87 -13.37
N MET A 18 -23.41 2.45 -13.18
CA MET A 18 -23.93 2.78 -11.84
C MET A 18 -24.15 1.53 -10.99
N THR A 19 -24.69 0.44 -11.56
CA THR A 19 -24.87 -0.83 -10.84
C THR A 19 -23.53 -1.45 -10.44
N ASN A 20 -22.53 -1.44 -11.33
CA ASN A 20 -21.17 -1.90 -11.00
C ASN A 20 -20.47 -1.04 -9.94
N ILE A 21 -20.78 0.26 -9.89
CA ILE A 21 -20.32 1.16 -8.84
C ILE A 21 -21.04 0.83 -7.52
N MET A 22 -22.35 0.54 -7.56
CA MET A 22 -23.17 0.13 -6.41
C MET A 22 -22.83 -1.25 -5.86
N GLU A 23 -22.36 -2.19 -6.67
CA GLU A 23 -21.91 -3.51 -6.20
C GLU A 23 -20.50 -3.48 -5.58
N LYS A 24 -19.69 -2.47 -5.92
CA LYS A 24 -18.39 -2.22 -5.28
C LYS A 24 -18.50 -1.38 -4.01
N LEU A 25 -19.67 -0.82 -3.73
CA LEU A 25 -19.95 -0.04 -2.55
C LEU A 25 -20.11 -0.97 -1.34
N ASP A 26 -19.21 -0.83 -0.39
CA ASP A 26 -19.41 -1.35 0.97
C ASP A 26 -20.28 -0.32 1.71
N THR A 27 -21.47 -0.69 2.18
CA THR A 27 -22.37 0.22 2.90
C THR A 27 -21.74 0.83 4.14
N ARG A 28 -20.66 0.24 4.66
CA ARG A 28 -19.85 0.77 5.76
C ARG A 28 -19.02 1.99 5.34
N GLU A 29 -18.70 2.15 4.06
CA GLU A 29 -18.08 3.38 3.52
C GLU A 29 -19.06 4.56 3.48
N LEU A 30 -20.36 4.30 3.68
CA LEU A 30 -21.44 5.29 3.65
C LEU A 30 -21.90 5.71 5.05
N ASP A 31 -21.58 4.95 6.09
CA ASP A 31 -21.88 5.27 7.49
C ASP A 31 -20.80 6.18 8.07
N LEU A 32 -20.59 7.31 7.40
CA LEU A 32 -19.85 8.42 7.96
C LEU A 32 -20.81 9.10 8.92
N GLY A 33 -20.64 8.84 10.22
CA GLY A 33 -21.41 9.49 11.27
C GLY A 33 -21.51 11.01 11.05
N ASP A 34 -22.55 11.64 11.62
CA ASP A 34 -22.96 13.04 11.44
C ASP A 34 -21.95 14.09 11.96
N GLY A 35 -20.65 13.79 11.90
CA GLY A 35 -19.59 14.76 12.07
C GLY A 35 -19.52 15.64 10.84
N GLU A 36 -19.81 16.93 11.02
CA GLU A 36 -19.06 17.95 10.30
C GLU A 36 -17.61 17.48 10.21
N TYR A 37 -17.09 17.30 9.00
CA TYR A 37 -15.66 17.12 8.77
C TYR A 37 -15.00 18.41 9.25
N ASP A 38 -14.78 18.48 10.55
CA ASP A 38 -14.15 19.59 11.21
C ASP A 38 -12.77 19.69 10.57
N THR A 39 -12.59 20.74 9.78
CA THR A 39 -11.32 21.07 9.14
C THR A 39 -10.26 21.47 10.16
N THR A 40 -10.58 21.42 11.44
CA THR A 40 -9.60 21.51 12.51
C THR A 40 -9.29 20.10 13.00
N ASP A 41 -8.05 19.66 12.76
CA ASP A 41 -7.42 18.53 13.46
C ASP A 41 -7.31 18.91 14.95
N THR A 42 -8.44 19.01 15.66
CA THR A 42 -8.49 19.30 17.10
C THR A 42 -8.42 17.98 17.86
N SER A 43 -7.37 17.21 17.61
CA SER A 43 -7.02 16.05 18.43
C SER A 43 -5.50 15.98 18.59
N SER A 44 -5.03 16.44 19.75
CA SER A 44 -3.68 16.27 20.31
C SER A 44 -2.51 16.51 19.35
N THR A 45 -1.78 17.59 19.63
CA THR A 45 -0.42 17.92 19.15
C THR A 45 0.62 16.88 19.57
N ALA A 46 0.40 15.61 19.22
CA ALA A 46 1.33 14.54 19.53
C ALA A 46 2.31 14.41 18.37
N ASP A 47 3.53 14.89 18.60
CA ASP A 47 4.66 14.71 17.67
C ASP A 47 5.04 13.23 17.52
N HIS A 48 4.54 12.36 18.41
CA HIS A 48 4.76 10.92 18.41
C HIS A 48 3.47 10.13 18.69
N LEU A 49 3.30 8.96 18.06
CA LEU A 49 2.28 7.99 18.46
C LEU A 49 2.81 7.10 19.59
N PRO A 50 2.06 6.92 20.70
CA PRO A 50 2.50 6.07 21.80
C PRO A 50 2.49 4.60 21.39
N PHE A 51 3.36 3.78 21.99
CA PHE A 51 3.37 2.32 21.80
C PHE A 51 1.99 1.68 22.02
N THR A 52 1.19 2.20 22.95
CA THR A 52 -0.16 1.68 23.26
C THR A 52 -1.13 1.75 22.09
N ALA A 53 -0.85 2.54 21.04
CA ALA A 53 -1.66 2.60 19.83
C ALA A 53 -1.83 1.22 19.13
N ILE A 54 -0.88 0.29 19.32
CA ILE A 54 -0.97 -1.06 18.76
C ILE A 54 -2.18 -1.86 19.24
N TYR A 55 -2.74 -1.52 20.41
CA TYR A 55 -3.90 -2.21 20.99
C TYR A 55 -5.23 -1.65 20.50
N HIS A 56 -5.22 -0.53 19.78
CA HIS A 56 -6.41 0.21 19.36
C HIS A 56 -6.55 0.27 17.83
N THR A 57 -5.95 -0.67 17.12
CA THR A 57 -6.04 -0.73 15.66
C THR A 57 -7.46 -1.10 15.21
N VAL A 58 -8.02 -0.31 14.29
CA VAL A 58 -9.34 -0.56 13.68
C VAL A 58 -9.20 -1.00 12.22
N ALA A 59 -10.31 -1.37 11.57
CA ALA A 59 -10.28 -1.73 10.15
C ALA A 59 -9.83 -0.54 9.28
N PHE A 60 -9.18 -0.83 8.15
CA PHE A 60 -8.45 0.17 7.36
C PHE A 60 -9.35 1.20 6.68
N LYS A 61 -10.65 0.89 6.56
CA LYS A 61 -11.66 1.76 5.95
C LYS A 61 -12.45 2.56 6.99
N GLU A 62 -12.25 2.31 8.28
CA GLU A 62 -13.00 2.97 9.35
C GLU A 62 -12.45 4.41 9.54
N PRO A 63 -13.34 5.41 9.65
CA PRO A 63 -12.93 6.82 9.76
C PRO A 63 -12.18 7.14 11.06
N GLU A 64 -12.34 6.33 12.11
CA GLU A 64 -11.66 6.52 13.41
C GLU A 64 -10.18 6.11 13.38
N ALA A 65 -9.68 5.55 12.27
CA ALA A 65 -8.31 5.10 12.14
C ALA A 65 -7.31 6.27 12.30
N LYS A 66 -6.62 6.30 13.44
CA LYS A 66 -5.56 7.26 13.72
C LYS A 66 -4.24 6.76 13.13
N VAL A 67 -3.83 7.38 12.03
CA VAL A 67 -2.67 6.94 11.26
C VAL A 67 -1.54 7.96 11.27
N PHE A 68 -1.83 9.24 11.08
CA PHE A 68 -0.82 10.28 10.85
C PHE A 68 -0.50 11.09 12.11
N LEU A 69 0.73 11.63 12.15
CA LEU A 69 1.20 12.64 13.08
C LEU A 69 0.67 14.03 12.69
N SER A 70 0.87 15.01 13.58
CA SER A 70 0.62 16.43 13.34
C SER A 70 1.47 17.01 12.20
N SER A 71 2.67 16.45 11.97
CA SER A 71 3.63 16.93 10.98
C SER A 71 3.11 16.79 9.53
N PRO A 72 3.48 17.70 8.60
CA PRO A 72 3.11 17.54 7.20
C PRO A 72 3.77 16.30 6.57
N ILE A 73 3.16 15.78 5.51
CA ILE A 73 3.75 14.75 4.66
C ILE A 73 4.25 15.41 3.39
N THR A 74 5.51 15.15 3.04
CA THR A 74 6.11 15.62 1.78
C THR A 74 6.52 14.45 0.91
N ALA A 75 6.29 14.54 -0.39
CA ALA A 75 6.69 13.54 -1.37
C ALA A 75 7.70 14.13 -2.37
N LYS A 76 8.76 13.38 -2.66
CA LYS A 76 9.79 13.70 -3.66
C LYS A 76 9.99 12.51 -4.57
N ILE A 77 9.72 12.66 -5.86
CA ILE A 77 10.00 11.62 -6.84
C ILE A 77 11.50 11.71 -7.15
N LEU A 78 12.26 10.63 -6.98
CA LEU A 78 13.73 10.61 -7.10
C LEU A 78 14.20 10.21 -8.50
N GLU A 79 13.67 9.10 -9.01
CA GLU A 79 14.13 8.46 -10.25
C GLU A 79 12.98 7.74 -10.94
N VAL A 80 13.06 7.65 -12.27
CA VAL A 80 12.10 6.93 -13.11
C VAL A 80 12.80 5.70 -13.69
N GLU A 81 12.57 4.54 -13.06
CA GLU A 81 13.08 3.26 -13.59
C GLU A 81 12.32 2.92 -14.88
N ARG A 82 13.03 2.89 -16.01
CA ARG A 82 12.52 2.46 -17.31
C ARG A 82 13.17 1.13 -17.68
N PHE A 83 12.37 0.10 -17.82
CA PHE A 83 12.85 -1.17 -18.36
C PHE A 83 12.87 -1.08 -19.88
N THR A 84 14.04 -0.98 -20.49
CA THR A 84 14.17 -1.30 -21.92
C THR A 84 13.97 -2.81 -22.05
N SER A 85 13.08 -3.24 -22.94
CA SER A 85 13.09 -4.63 -23.38
C SER A 85 14.42 -4.81 -24.13
N ALA A 86 15.40 -5.45 -23.50
CA ALA A 86 16.50 -6.02 -24.27
C ALA A 86 15.85 -6.92 -25.33
N GLN A 87 16.07 -6.60 -26.60
CA GLN A 87 15.64 -7.45 -27.70
C GLN A 87 16.19 -8.85 -27.41
N ASP A 88 15.28 -9.80 -27.33
CA ASP A 88 15.58 -11.22 -27.28
C ASP A 88 16.39 -11.55 -28.53
N ARG A 89 17.72 -11.66 -28.40
CA ARG A 89 18.67 -11.88 -29.52
C ARG A 89 18.48 -13.23 -30.22
N PHE A 90 17.46 -14.00 -29.85
CA PHE A 90 17.23 -15.36 -30.35
C PHE A 90 15.91 -15.56 -31.12
N ASN A 91 15.06 -14.54 -31.29
CA ASN A 91 13.81 -14.70 -32.03
C ASN A 91 13.70 -13.70 -33.20
N VAL A 92 14.40 -14.01 -34.30
CA VAL A 92 14.16 -13.41 -35.62
C VAL A 92 12.89 -14.05 -36.21
N SER A 93 11.72 -13.65 -35.74
CA SER A 93 10.48 -13.86 -36.49
C SER A 93 9.89 -12.49 -36.83
N ASN A 94 9.71 -12.23 -38.12
CA ASN A 94 9.14 -11.02 -38.71
C ASN A 94 7.65 -10.85 -38.37
N GLN A 95 7.33 -10.66 -37.09
CA GLN A 95 6.10 -10.00 -36.68
C GLN A 95 6.49 -8.73 -35.96
N ARG A 96 6.09 -7.61 -36.57
CA ARG A 96 6.24 -6.23 -36.07
C ARG A 96 5.51 -6.12 -34.71
N SER A 97 6.13 -6.59 -33.64
CA SER A 97 5.65 -6.34 -32.29
C SER A 97 5.89 -4.87 -32.01
N VAL A 98 4.79 -4.12 -31.88
CA VAL A 98 4.83 -2.72 -31.44
C VAL A 98 5.70 -2.68 -30.19
N ASN A 99 6.80 -1.90 -30.23
CA ASN A 99 7.70 -1.69 -29.10
C ASN A 99 6.87 -1.29 -27.88
N LYS A 100 6.48 -2.26 -27.05
CA LYS A 100 5.68 -2.02 -25.85
C LYS A 100 6.65 -1.49 -24.81
N ALA A 101 6.94 -0.19 -24.89
CA ALA A 101 7.73 0.51 -23.90
C ALA A 101 7.16 0.18 -22.52
N MET A 102 7.99 -0.42 -21.67
CA MET A 102 7.53 -0.80 -20.34
C MET A 102 7.14 0.47 -19.56
N PRO A 103 6.04 0.44 -18.80
CA PRO A 103 5.59 1.60 -18.05
C PRO A 103 6.69 2.09 -17.10
N ALA A 104 6.90 3.40 -17.08
CA ALA A 104 7.75 4.08 -16.12
C ALA A 104 7.34 3.73 -14.68
N VAL A 105 8.32 3.38 -13.83
CA VAL A 105 8.13 3.20 -12.39
C VAL A 105 8.79 4.37 -11.67
N PHE A 106 8.00 5.15 -10.96
CA PHE A 106 8.46 6.28 -10.16
C PHE A 106 8.87 5.78 -8.77
N LYS A 107 10.10 6.07 -8.36
CA LYS A 107 10.58 5.91 -6.98
C LYS A 107 10.28 7.20 -6.22
N ILE A 108 9.41 7.12 -5.24
CA ILE A 108 8.90 8.27 -4.47
C ILE A 108 9.39 8.14 -3.04
N GLU A 109 10.14 9.14 -2.59
CA GLU A 109 10.53 9.32 -1.19
C GLU A 109 9.45 10.14 -0.49
N LEU A 110 8.90 9.58 0.59
CA LEU A 110 7.96 10.27 1.46
C LEU A 110 8.64 10.55 2.80
N LYS A 111 8.33 11.70 3.38
CA LYS A 111 8.76 12.10 4.71
C LYS A 111 7.57 12.57 5.53
N HIS A 112 7.52 12.16 6.79
CA HIS A 112 6.51 12.56 7.76
C HIS A 112 7.09 12.49 9.17
N GLY A 113 7.22 13.65 9.83
CA GLY A 113 8.00 13.76 11.07
C GLY A 113 9.45 13.33 10.85
N GLU A 114 9.93 12.42 11.70
CA GLU A 114 11.26 11.79 11.59
C GLU A 114 11.30 10.61 10.59
N PHE A 115 10.15 10.11 10.15
CA PHE A 115 10.08 8.94 9.30
C PHE A 115 10.29 9.32 7.83
N THR A 116 11.15 8.57 7.16
CA THR A 116 11.38 8.66 5.71
C THR A 116 11.32 7.27 5.11
N TRP A 117 10.51 7.08 4.06
CA TRP A 117 10.36 5.79 3.39
C TRP A 117 10.20 5.94 1.88
N LEU A 118 10.38 4.83 1.15
CA LEU A 118 10.35 4.80 -0.31
C LEU A 118 9.20 3.93 -0.80
N VAL A 119 8.39 4.47 -1.72
CA VAL A 119 7.38 3.71 -2.45
C VAL A 119 7.70 3.70 -3.95
N LYS A 120 7.37 2.60 -4.61
CA LYS A 120 7.44 2.48 -6.07
C LYS A 120 6.05 2.46 -6.66
N ARG A 121 5.73 3.42 -7.53
CA ARG A 121 4.42 3.53 -8.19
C ARG A 121 4.54 3.75 -9.68
N LYS A 122 3.65 3.14 -10.45
CA LYS A 122 3.52 3.37 -11.89
C LYS A 122 2.52 4.48 -12.12
N GLU A 123 2.57 5.12 -13.29
CA GLU A 123 1.56 6.10 -13.70
C GLU A 123 0.13 5.56 -13.62
N LYS A 124 -0.06 4.27 -13.96
CA LYS A 124 -1.36 3.59 -13.80
C LYS A 124 -1.91 3.68 -12.38
N HIS A 125 -1.05 3.55 -11.36
CA HIS A 125 -1.49 3.61 -9.97
C HIS A 125 -1.95 5.03 -9.59
N PHE A 126 -1.31 6.08 -10.13
CA PHE A 126 -1.79 7.46 -9.94
C PHE A 126 -3.17 7.67 -10.58
N MET A 127 -3.38 7.11 -11.77
CA MET A 127 -4.69 7.18 -12.46
C MET A 127 -5.78 6.42 -11.70
N GLU A 128 -5.46 5.24 -11.17
CA GLU A 128 -6.38 4.44 -10.34
C GLU A 128 -6.75 5.19 -9.06
N LEU A 129 -5.77 5.72 -8.34
CA LEU A 129 -6.02 6.56 -7.16
C LEU A 129 -6.88 7.78 -7.50
N HIS A 130 -6.57 8.49 -8.58
CA HIS A 130 -7.34 9.67 -8.97
C HIS A 130 -8.80 9.33 -9.32
N ARG A 131 -9.04 8.21 -10.01
CA ARG A 131 -10.39 7.74 -10.29
C ARG A 131 -11.16 7.46 -8.99
N GLU A 132 -10.53 6.75 -8.07
CA GLU A 132 -11.14 6.38 -6.81
C GLU A 132 -11.48 7.60 -5.94
N LEU A 133 -10.56 8.55 -5.83
CA LEU A 133 -10.81 9.79 -5.09
C LEU A 133 -11.89 10.67 -5.72
N ARG A 134 -12.05 10.67 -7.05
CA ARG A 134 -13.19 11.33 -7.72
C ARG A 134 -14.52 10.66 -7.38
N THR A 135 -14.52 9.33 -7.35
CA THR A 135 -15.67 8.54 -6.94
C THR A 135 -16.04 8.85 -5.49
N TYR A 136 -15.06 8.79 -4.57
CA TYR A 136 -15.23 9.18 -3.16
C TYR A 136 -15.78 10.60 -3.00
N LYS A 137 -15.20 11.57 -3.71
CA LYS A 137 -15.70 12.97 -3.70
C LYS A 137 -17.15 13.09 -4.17
N THR A 138 -17.53 12.31 -5.18
CA THR A 138 -18.90 12.31 -5.71
C THR A 138 -19.85 11.75 -4.67
N PHE A 139 -19.49 10.64 -4.01
CA PHE A 139 -20.29 10.08 -2.93
C PHE A 139 -20.49 11.04 -1.76
N MET A 140 -19.45 11.75 -1.35
CA MET A 140 -19.55 12.79 -0.30
C MET A 140 -20.47 13.96 -0.70
N ARG A 141 -20.71 14.18 -2.00
CA ARG A 141 -21.61 15.22 -2.51
C ARG A 141 -23.04 14.73 -2.70
N LEU A 142 -23.26 13.42 -2.79
CA LEU A 142 -24.60 12.87 -2.92
C LEU A 142 -25.33 13.01 -1.58
N PRO A 143 -26.53 13.61 -1.55
CA PRO A 143 -27.38 13.54 -0.38
C PRO A 143 -27.89 12.10 -0.27
N LEU A 144 -27.18 11.26 0.48
CA LEU A 144 -27.70 9.94 0.83
C LEU A 144 -28.79 10.14 1.89
N PRO A 145 -29.97 9.51 1.73
CA PRO A 145 -30.98 9.51 2.77
C PRO A 145 -30.47 8.66 3.93
N SER A 146 -29.77 9.30 4.87
CA SER A 146 -29.66 8.77 6.23
C SER A 146 -31.06 8.69 6.81
N ARG A 147 -31.33 7.63 7.57
CA ARG A 147 -32.65 7.34 8.16
C ARG A 147 -33.10 8.37 9.20
N SER A 148 -32.27 9.36 9.50
CA SER A 148 -32.55 10.38 10.50
C SER A 148 -32.16 11.77 9.98
N HIS A 149 -33.15 12.66 10.00
CA HIS A 149 -33.03 14.13 9.99
C HIS A 149 -32.98 14.88 8.64
N THR A 150 -34.18 15.29 8.23
CA THR A 150 -34.49 16.54 7.53
C THR A 150 -34.03 17.74 8.39
N ILE A 151 -32.75 18.14 8.34
CA ILE A 151 -32.30 19.42 8.92
C ILE A 151 -31.59 20.25 7.85
N LYS A 152 -32.07 21.49 7.73
CA LYS A 152 -31.72 22.53 6.76
C LYS A 152 -30.20 22.67 6.58
N ARG A 153 -29.68 22.34 5.40
CA ARG A 153 -28.31 22.73 4.99
C ARG A 153 -28.29 24.21 4.60
N GLN A 154 -27.69 25.06 5.42
CA GLN A 154 -27.29 26.40 4.99
C GLN A 154 -26.16 26.29 3.96
N ALA A 155 -26.40 26.81 2.76
CA ALA A 155 -25.38 27.02 1.74
C ALA A 155 -24.58 28.28 2.11
N GLY A 156 -23.46 28.11 2.82
CA GLY A 156 -22.50 29.18 3.16
C GLY A 156 -21.10 28.86 2.64
N GLY A 157 -20.49 29.78 1.91
CA GLY A 157 -19.33 29.57 1.02
C GLY A 157 -18.06 29.00 1.66
N ARG A 158 -17.55 27.89 1.08
CA ARG A 158 -16.18 27.35 1.31
C ARG A 158 -15.66 26.60 0.07
N SER A 159 -15.64 27.27 -1.09
CA SER A 159 -15.41 26.64 -2.40
C SER A 159 -13.95 26.20 -2.66
N GLU A 160 -12.96 26.88 -2.07
CA GLU A 160 -11.55 26.68 -2.43
C GLU A 160 -10.90 25.43 -1.80
N VAL A 161 -11.24 25.08 -0.56
CA VAL A 161 -10.70 23.88 0.14
C VAL A 161 -11.23 22.57 -0.46
N ARG A 162 -12.23 22.64 -1.37
CA ARG A 162 -12.93 21.48 -1.94
C ARG A 162 -12.51 21.13 -3.37
N GLN A 163 -11.58 21.86 -3.98
CA GLN A 163 -11.13 21.53 -5.34
C GLN A 163 -10.11 20.39 -5.30
N MET A 164 -10.45 19.28 -5.95
CA MET A 164 -9.58 18.11 -6.01
C MET A 164 -8.43 18.44 -6.96
N PRO A 165 -7.17 18.13 -6.60
CA PRO A 165 -6.06 18.33 -7.52
C PRO A 165 -6.32 17.60 -8.85
N ASN A 166 -6.08 18.26 -9.97
CA ASN A 166 -6.22 17.62 -11.27
C ASN A 166 -5.02 16.70 -11.49
N LEU A 167 -5.28 15.43 -11.80
CA LEU A 167 -4.22 14.56 -12.30
C LEU A 167 -3.88 15.04 -13.73
N PRO A 168 -2.62 15.39 -14.02
CA PRO A 168 -2.28 15.87 -15.34
C PRO A 168 -2.53 14.75 -16.36
N ARG A 169 -3.25 15.06 -17.43
CA ARG A 169 -3.45 14.15 -18.56
C ARG A 169 -2.20 14.23 -19.44
N GLY A 170 -1.60 13.09 -19.77
CA GLY A 170 -0.44 13.06 -20.67
C GLY A 170 -0.83 13.68 -22.00
N GLY A 171 -0.11 14.72 -22.44
CA GLY A 171 -0.40 15.42 -23.70
C GLY A 171 0.78 16.25 -24.17
N GLY A 172 1.08 16.12 -25.47
CA GLY A 172 2.14 16.81 -26.20
C GLY A 172 3.16 15.84 -26.78
N ASP A 173 2.98 15.45 -28.05
CA ASP A 173 3.87 14.57 -28.83
C ASP A 173 5.11 15.32 -29.37
N ASP A 174 5.37 16.53 -28.86
CA ASP A 174 6.31 17.50 -29.44
C ASP A 174 7.55 17.75 -28.56
N LEU A 175 7.68 17.03 -27.43
CA LEU A 175 8.84 17.11 -26.54
C LEU A 175 9.70 15.85 -26.63
N GLY A 176 11.02 16.04 -26.50
CA GLY A 176 11.96 14.93 -26.38
C GLY A 176 11.59 13.98 -25.24
N ARG A 177 11.81 12.67 -25.43
CA ARG A 177 11.39 11.59 -24.53
C ARG A 177 11.90 11.70 -23.08
N GLU A 178 12.96 12.46 -22.82
CA GLU A 178 13.48 12.74 -21.48
C GLU A 178 12.86 13.99 -20.84
N GLU A 179 12.67 15.05 -21.63
CA GLU A 179 12.04 16.28 -21.18
C GLU A 179 10.57 16.05 -20.79
N GLN A 180 9.86 15.23 -21.57
CA GLN A 180 8.50 14.79 -21.25
C GLN A 180 8.43 14.05 -19.90
N VAL A 181 9.47 13.30 -19.52
CA VAL A 181 9.52 12.56 -18.24
C VAL A 181 9.80 13.48 -17.08
N SER A 182 10.74 14.42 -17.25
CA SER A 182 11.07 15.39 -16.22
C SER A 182 9.85 16.25 -15.89
N SER A 183 9.16 16.74 -16.94
CA SER A 183 7.88 17.45 -16.80
C SER A 183 6.83 16.58 -16.12
N ARG A 184 6.63 15.34 -16.61
CA ARG A 184 5.64 14.40 -16.03
C ARG A 184 5.92 14.08 -14.56
N ARG A 185 7.17 13.85 -14.21
CA ARG A 185 7.63 13.61 -12.83
C ARG A 185 7.25 14.78 -11.94
N LYS A 186 7.60 16.01 -12.32
CA LYS A 186 7.29 17.21 -11.54
C LYS A 186 5.79 17.37 -11.35
N GLN A 187 5.00 17.16 -12.40
CA GLN A 187 3.55 17.24 -12.32
C GLN A 187 2.92 16.19 -11.38
N LEU A 188 3.42 14.95 -11.39
CA LEU A 188 2.96 13.90 -10.48
C LEU A 188 3.38 14.16 -9.02
N GLU A 189 4.57 14.72 -8.82
CA GLU A 189 5.07 15.16 -7.51
C GLU A 189 4.19 16.29 -6.94
N ASP A 190 3.92 17.33 -7.73
CA ASP A 190 3.06 18.44 -7.35
C ASP A 190 1.62 17.98 -7.04
N TYR A 191 1.09 17.06 -7.86
CA TYR A 191 -0.22 16.45 -7.64
C TYR A 191 -0.26 15.73 -6.29
N LEU A 192 0.72 14.87 -6.01
CA LEU A 192 0.76 14.08 -4.79
C LEU A 192 0.93 14.96 -3.54
N ASN A 193 1.82 15.97 -3.59
CA ASN A 193 1.98 16.91 -2.48
C ASN A 193 0.71 17.74 -2.21
N LYS A 194 -0.01 18.19 -3.25
CA LYS A 194 -1.31 18.86 -3.07
C LYS A 194 -2.33 17.93 -2.44
N LEU A 195 -2.34 16.65 -2.85
CA LEU A 195 -3.25 15.64 -2.31
C LEU A 195 -3.01 15.38 -0.82
N LEU A 196 -1.75 15.21 -0.43
CA LEU A 196 -1.34 14.90 0.94
C LEU A 196 -1.54 16.07 1.91
N LYS A 197 -1.66 17.31 1.41
CA LYS A 197 -2.01 18.49 2.21
C LYS A 197 -3.49 18.56 2.58
N MET A 198 -4.35 17.78 1.95
CA MET A 198 -5.80 17.81 2.17
C MET A 198 -6.21 16.62 3.05
N PRO A 199 -6.55 16.79 4.34
CA PRO A 199 -6.87 15.69 5.26
C PRO A 199 -7.94 14.73 4.72
N MET A 200 -8.96 15.28 4.06
CA MET A 200 -10.04 14.51 3.41
C MET A 200 -9.53 13.45 2.42
N TYR A 201 -8.49 13.76 1.64
CA TYR A 201 -7.92 12.83 0.67
C TYR A 201 -6.74 12.07 1.25
N ARG A 202 -5.94 12.70 2.12
CA ARG A 202 -4.82 12.08 2.85
C ARG A 202 -5.27 10.89 3.67
N ASN A 203 -6.35 11.04 4.44
CA ASN A 203 -6.86 10.04 5.36
C ASN A 203 -7.75 8.99 4.67
N TYR A 204 -7.99 9.11 3.36
CA TYR A 204 -8.75 8.12 2.62
C TYR A 204 -7.92 6.84 2.42
N HIS A 205 -8.51 5.68 2.65
CA HIS A 205 -7.82 4.38 2.69
C HIS A 205 -7.02 4.07 1.41
N ALA A 206 -7.53 4.43 0.23
CA ALA A 206 -6.77 4.22 -1.01
C ALA A 206 -5.53 5.10 -1.13
N THR A 207 -5.55 6.30 -0.55
CA THR A 207 -4.36 7.15 -0.47
C THR A 207 -3.34 6.53 0.48
N MET A 208 -3.78 6.02 1.63
CA MET A 208 -2.92 5.31 2.59
C MET A 208 -2.28 4.06 1.98
N GLU A 209 -3.06 3.26 1.23
CA GLU A 209 -2.53 2.13 0.44
C GLU A 209 -1.56 2.62 -0.66
N PHE A 210 -1.85 3.74 -1.32
CA PHE A 210 -0.98 4.29 -2.35
C PHE A 210 0.39 4.71 -1.80
N ILE A 211 0.47 5.19 -0.57
CA ILE A 211 1.74 5.60 0.07
C ILE A 211 2.34 4.53 1.00
N ASP A 212 1.79 3.31 1.01
CA ASP A 212 2.23 2.20 1.87
C ASP A 212 2.27 2.58 3.36
N VAL A 213 1.14 3.06 3.89
CA VAL A 213 0.98 3.49 5.29
C VAL A 213 -0.19 2.76 5.96
N SER A 214 0.06 2.29 7.18
CA SER A 214 -0.94 1.83 8.15
C SER A 214 -0.83 2.51 9.52
N GLN A 215 -1.72 2.15 10.44
CA GLN A 215 -1.75 2.60 11.85
C GLN A 215 -0.46 2.26 12.64
N LEU A 216 0.41 1.39 12.11
CA LEU A 216 1.68 1.01 12.75
C LEU A 216 2.91 1.73 12.17
N SER A 217 2.70 2.57 11.16
CA SER A 217 3.75 3.22 10.37
C SER A 217 4.66 4.09 11.23
N PHE A 218 4.03 4.93 12.05
CA PHE A 218 4.67 6.07 12.73
C PHE A 218 4.67 5.92 14.25
N ILE A 219 4.54 4.69 14.75
CA ILE A 219 4.78 4.38 16.16
C ILE A 219 6.29 4.26 16.34
N HIS A 220 6.88 5.25 17.02
CA HIS A 220 8.33 5.36 17.22
C HIS A 220 8.92 4.10 17.87
N ASP A 221 8.27 3.59 18.91
CA ASP A 221 8.77 2.45 19.69
C ASP A 221 8.67 1.10 18.95
N LEU A 222 8.04 1.06 17.77
CA LEU A 222 8.10 -0.11 16.87
C LEU A 222 9.32 -0.08 15.94
N GLY A 223 10.20 0.92 16.08
CA GLY A 223 11.36 1.10 15.24
C GLY A 223 11.04 1.78 13.90
N PRO A 224 12.03 1.83 12.99
CA PRO A 224 11.93 2.59 11.75
C PRO A 224 10.73 2.17 10.90
N LYS A 225 10.21 3.11 10.09
CA LYS A 225 9.19 2.78 9.09
C LYS A 225 9.81 1.96 7.97
N GLY A 226 9.63 0.65 8.05
CA GLY A 226 10.05 -0.26 6.99
C GLY A 226 9.01 -0.41 5.90
N LEU A 227 8.99 -1.59 5.30
CA LEU A 227 8.13 -1.89 4.15
C LEU A 227 6.73 -2.23 4.61
N GLU A 228 5.74 -1.70 3.91
CA GLU A 228 4.35 -1.99 4.15
C GLU A 228 3.62 -2.22 2.82
N GLY A 229 2.54 -2.97 2.86
CA GLY A 229 1.69 -3.12 1.69
C GLY A 229 0.86 -4.40 1.66
N MET A 230 -0.04 -4.46 0.69
CA MET A 230 -0.91 -5.60 0.46
C MET A 230 -0.16 -6.80 -0.12
N VAL A 231 -0.32 -7.96 0.51
CA VAL A 231 0.25 -9.24 0.08
C VAL A 231 -0.79 -10.35 0.09
N LEU A 232 -0.57 -11.39 -0.73
CA LEU A 232 -1.32 -12.64 -0.64
C LEU A 232 -0.51 -13.65 0.18
N LYS A 233 -0.99 -13.96 1.37
CA LYS A 233 -0.35 -14.84 2.34
C LYS A 233 -0.92 -16.26 2.28
N ARG A 234 -0.05 -17.28 2.29
CA ARG A 234 -0.41 -18.71 2.34
C ARG A 234 -0.79 -19.16 3.76
N SER A 235 -1.78 -20.04 3.92
CA SER A 235 -2.11 -20.67 5.20
C SER A 235 -0.97 -21.57 5.72
N GLY A 236 -0.96 -21.84 7.03
CA GLY A 236 0.00 -22.76 7.66
C GLY A 236 1.41 -22.18 7.85
N GLY A 237 2.40 -23.07 7.86
CA GLY A 237 3.84 -22.75 7.92
C GLY A 237 4.47 -22.71 9.31
N HIS A 238 3.72 -23.02 10.38
CA HIS A 238 4.30 -23.12 11.72
C HIS A 238 5.25 -24.34 11.79
N ARG A 239 6.44 -24.15 12.35
CA ARG A 239 7.37 -25.22 12.67
C ARG A 239 7.10 -25.66 14.11
N ILE A 240 6.21 -26.63 14.30
CA ILE A 240 5.89 -27.19 15.62
C ILE A 240 6.64 -28.53 15.73
N PRO A 241 7.66 -28.65 16.62
CA PRO A 241 8.35 -29.92 16.84
C PRO A 241 7.35 -31.03 17.21
N GLY A 242 7.46 -32.18 16.57
CA GLY A 242 6.57 -33.34 16.82
C GLY A 242 5.21 -33.29 16.14
N LEU A 243 4.85 -32.19 15.47
CA LEU A 243 3.60 -32.08 14.70
C LEU A 243 3.88 -31.59 13.28
N ASN A 244 4.18 -32.53 12.39
CA ASN A 244 4.19 -32.29 10.94
C ASN A 244 2.74 -32.16 10.47
N CYS A 245 2.14 -31.00 10.73
CA CYS A 245 0.78 -30.68 10.33
C CYS A 245 0.59 -30.97 8.83
N CYS A 246 -0.54 -31.60 8.47
CA CYS A 246 -0.94 -31.99 7.11
C CYS A 246 -1.12 -30.77 6.17
N GLY A 247 -0.01 -30.14 5.81
CA GLY A 247 0.01 -28.90 5.05
C GLY A 247 1.25 -28.80 4.18
N HIS A 248 1.78 -29.93 3.70
CA HIS A 248 2.81 -29.95 2.65
C HIS A 248 2.21 -30.20 1.26
N SER A 249 0.94 -30.62 1.19
CA SER A 249 0.24 -30.81 -0.08
C SER A 249 -0.39 -29.50 -0.55
N LYS A 250 -0.25 -29.20 -1.84
CA LYS A 250 -0.83 -27.99 -2.48
C LYS A 250 -2.36 -27.89 -2.31
N MET A 251 -3.03 -29.01 -2.03
CA MET A 251 -4.48 -29.13 -1.89
C MET A 251 -5.04 -28.46 -0.62
N CYS A 252 -4.21 -28.22 0.40
CA CYS A 252 -4.65 -27.69 1.69
C CYS A 252 -4.29 -26.20 1.93
N TYR A 253 -3.62 -25.55 0.98
CA TYR A 253 -3.24 -24.15 1.12
C TYR A 253 -4.36 -23.19 0.71
N ARG A 254 -4.68 -22.24 1.60
CA ARG A 254 -5.56 -21.11 1.32
C ARG A 254 -4.72 -19.84 1.20
N TRP A 255 -5.06 -19.00 0.23
CA TRP A 255 -4.48 -17.67 0.08
C TRP A 255 -5.38 -16.64 0.73
N SER A 256 -4.81 -15.65 1.40
CA SER A 256 -5.58 -14.57 2.00
C SER A 256 -4.86 -13.24 1.82
N LYS A 257 -5.61 -12.20 1.48
CA LYS A 257 -5.10 -10.83 1.45
C LYS A 257 -4.77 -10.37 2.87
N ARG A 258 -3.58 -9.83 3.06
CA ARG A 258 -3.10 -9.28 4.33
C ARG A 258 -2.29 -8.03 4.07
N TRP A 259 -2.31 -7.10 5.02
CA TRP A 259 -1.36 -5.99 5.05
C TRP A 259 -0.10 -6.46 5.76
N LEU A 260 1.05 -6.50 5.07
CA LEU A 260 2.33 -6.84 5.66
C LEU A 260 2.98 -5.57 6.21
N VAL A 261 3.59 -5.65 7.39
CA VAL A 261 4.43 -4.61 7.98
C VAL A 261 5.77 -5.22 8.33
N VAL A 262 6.85 -4.58 7.88
CA VAL A 262 8.23 -5.00 8.12
C VAL A 262 8.89 -3.94 8.99
N LYS A 263 9.38 -4.36 10.15
CA LYS A 263 10.18 -3.57 11.09
C LYS A 263 11.57 -4.18 11.20
N ASP A 264 12.42 -3.57 12.01
CA ASP A 264 13.82 -3.93 12.18
C ASP A 264 14.01 -5.31 12.85
N SER A 265 13.15 -5.61 13.81
CA SER A 265 13.20 -6.80 14.67
C SER A 265 12.14 -7.84 14.35
N PHE A 266 11.10 -7.48 13.58
CA PHE A 266 10.00 -8.38 13.25
C PHE A 266 9.29 -8.01 11.94
N LEU A 267 8.55 -8.98 11.41
CA LEU A 267 7.54 -8.80 10.39
C LEU A 267 6.19 -9.20 10.97
N LEU A 268 5.13 -8.47 10.65
CA LEU A 268 3.79 -8.87 11.03
C LEU A 268 2.84 -8.72 9.86
N TYR A 269 1.68 -9.36 9.97
CA TYR A 269 0.61 -9.13 9.00
C TYR A 269 -0.74 -8.95 9.67
N MET A 270 -1.52 -8.03 9.12
CA MET A 270 -2.80 -7.58 9.66
C MET A 270 -3.94 -7.94 8.71
N LYS A 271 -5.14 -8.05 9.28
CA LYS A 271 -6.41 -8.15 8.56
C LYS A 271 -6.90 -6.74 8.21
N PRO A 272 -6.93 -6.33 6.92
CA PRO A 272 -7.37 -4.99 6.56
C PRO A 272 -8.84 -4.71 6.94
N ASP A 273 -9.66 -5.75 6.94
CA ASP A 273 -11.09 -5.77 7.24
C ASP A 273 -11.42 -5.58 8.73
N SER A 274 -10.48 -5.88 9.63
CA SER A 274 -10.70 -5.75 11.08
C SER A 274 -9.64 -4.95 11.81
N GLY A 275 -8.53 -4.60 11.14
CA GLY A 275 -7.35 -4.00 11.78
C GLY A 275 -6.52 -4.98 12.61
N ALA A 276 -6.98 -6.22 12.81
CA ALA A 276 -6.34 -7.11 13.77
C ALA A 276 -4.99 -7.63 13.27
N ILE A 277 -3.97 -7.51 14.12
CA ILE A 277 -2.68 -8.16 13.92
C ILE A 277 -2.90 -9.67 14.00
N SER A 278 -2.67 -10.38 12.90
CA SER A 278 -2.91 -11.82 12.83
C SER A 278 -1.74 -12.65 13.33
N PHE A 279 -0.52 -12.17 13.11
CA PHE A 279 0.71 -12.87 13.51
C PHE A 279 1.91 -11.95 13.44
N VAL A 280 2.87 -12.18 14.33
CA VAL A 280 4.19 -11.54 14.36
C VAL A 280 5.27 -12.62 14.19
N MET A 281 6.17 -12.43 13.24
CA MET A 281 7.33 -13.24 12.94
C MET A 281 8.57 -12.45 13.35
N LEU A 282 9.32 -12.92 14.34
CA LEU A 282 10.56 -12.27 14.74
C LEU A 282 11.65 -12.53 13.70
N VAL A 283 12.54 -11.56 13.53
CA VAL A 283 13.82 -11.75 12.84
C VAL A 283 14.74 -12.50 13.80
N ASP A 284 15.35 -13.58 13.31
CA ASP A 284 16.24 -14.43 14.07
C ASP A 284 17.42 -14.91 13.20
N LYS A 285 18.29 -15.73 13.77
CA LYS A 285 19.48 -16.26 13.08
C LYS A 285 19.18 -17.19 11.90
N GLU A 286 17.98 -17.78 11.83
CA GLU A 286 17.54 -18.58 10.68
C GLU A 286 16.74 -17.75 9.66
N PHE A 287 16.66 -16.45 9.87
CA PHE A 287 15.94 -15.56 8.99
C PHE A 287 16.53 -15.61 7.59
N SER A 288 15.74 -16.12 6.64
CA SER A 288 16.18 -16.29 5.26
C SER A 288 15.04 -16.05 4.29
N ILE A 289 15.40 -15.47 3.13
CA ILE A 289 14.43 -15.11 2.10
C ILE A 289 14.73 -15.89 0.83
N LYS A 290 13.71 -16.58 0.33
CA LYS A 290 13.76 -17.48 -0.82
C LYS A 290 12.74 -17.04 -1.86
N MET A 291 13.18 -16.91 -3.11
CA MET A 291 12.35 -16.41 -4.22
C MET A 291 12.22 -17.40 -5.37
N ASP A 292 12.87 -18.58 -5.29
CA ASP A 292 12.74 -19.61 -6.31
C ASP A 292 11.35 -20.26 -6.21
N SER A 293 10.71 -20.45 -7.37
CA SER A 293 9.48 -21.21 -7.51
C SER A 293 9.54 -22.63 -6.93
N LYS A 294 10.71 -23.28 -6.95
CA LYS A 294 10.92 -24.61 -6.38
C LYS A 294 10.85 -24.57 -4.86
N GLU A 295 11.41 -23.55 -4.23
CA GLU A 295 11.44 -23.41 -2.76
C GLU A 295 10.15 -22.81 -2.19
N THR A 296 9.49 -21.95 -2.97
CA THR A 296 8.25 -21.25 -2.59
C THR A 296 6.99 -22.06 -2.92
N GLU A 297 7.12 -23.12 -3.72
CA GLU A 297 6.03 -23.98 -4.22
C GLU A 297 4.92 -23.22 -4.97
N THR A 298 5.18 -21.97 -5.36
CA THR A 298 4.21 -21.08 -6.02
C THR A 298 4.90 -20.21 -7.07
N LYS A 299 4.15 -19.84 -8.11
CA LYS A 299 4.68 -18.94 -9.15
C LYS A 299 4.79 -17.52 -8.57
N HIS A 300 5.96 -16.90 -8.72
CA HIS A 300 6.26 -15.56 -8.18
C HIS A 300 6.07 -15.47 -6.66
N GLY A 301 6.54 -16.50 -5.96
CA GLY A 301 6.51 -16.56 -4.51
C GLY A 301 7.69 -15.86 -3.85
N VAL A 302 7.48 -15.42 -2.62
CA VAL A 302 8.54 -15.04 -1.68
C VAL A 302 8.30 -15.84 -0.40
N ARG A 303 9.28 -16.64 0.00
CA ARG A 303 9.25 -17.44 1.21
C ARG A 303 10.23 -16.83 2.21
N ILE A 304 9.74 -16.54 3.40
CA ILE A 304 10.48 -15.98 4.51
C ILE A 304 10.49 -17.04 5.60
N ASP A 305 11.66 -17.57 5.89
CA ASP A 305 11.87 -18.58 6.92
C ASP A 305 12.44 -17.92 8.17
N SER A 306 12.07 -18.45 9.34
CA SER A 306 12.55 -18.12 10.68
C SER A 306 12.56 -19.43 11.49
N LEU A 307 13.13 -19.43 12.69
CA LEU A 307 13.13 -20.60 13.59
C LEU A 307 11.73 -21.14 13.84
N SER A 308 10.74 -20.25 13.98
CA SER A 308 9.37 -20.60 14.36
C SER A 308 8.45 -20.89 13.18
N ARG A 309 8.73 -20.32 12.00
CA ARG A 309 7.75 -20.30 10.90
C ARG A 309 8.38 -20.09 9.53
N SER A 310 7.74 -20.73 8.54
CA SER A 310 7.87 -20.42 7.12
C SER A 310 6.64 -19.64 6.63
N LEU A 311 6.83 -18.38 6.24
CA LEU A 311 5.81 -17.51 5.66
C LEU A 311 5.98 -17.48 4.14
N VAL A 312 4.95 -17.88 3.40
CA VAL A 312 4.95 -17.80 1.93
C VAL A 312 3.96 -16.75 1.45
N LEU A 313 4.48 -15.82 0.64
CA LEU A 313 3.75 -14.74 -0.01
C LEU A 313 3.68 -15.02 -1.51
N LYS A 314 2.56 -14.64 -2.14
CA LYS A 314 2.38 -14.68 -3.60
C LYS A 314 2.32 -13.26 -4.15
N CYS A 315 3.15 -12.99 -5.14
CA CYS A 315 3.20 -11.71 -5.83
C CYS A 315 2.55 -11.80 -7.22
N SER A 316 2.19 -10.65 -7.77
CA SER A 316 1.56 -10.55 -9.10
C SER A 316 2.50 -10.81 -10.27
N SER A 317 3.81 -10.64 -10.08
CA SER A 317 4.82 -10.85 -11.11
C SER A 317 6.16 -11.22 -10.49
N TYR A 318 7.05 -11.80 -11.29
CA TYR A 318 8.41 -12.13 -10.86
C TYR A 318 9.19 -10.92 -10.35
N ARG A 319 9.08 -9.77 -11.04
CA ARG A 319 9.72 -8.53 -10.61
C ARG A 319 9.19 -8.04 -9.27
N HIS A 320 7.89 -8.20 -9.03
CA HIS A 320 7.28 -7.84 -7.77
C HIS A 320 7.75 -8.76 -6.62
N ALA A 321 7.88 -10.07 -6.88
CA ALA A 321 8.47 -11.01 -5.94
C ALA A 321 9.92 -10.66 -5.60
N ARG A 322 10.74 -10.38 -6.62
CA ARG A 322 12.14 -9.96 -6.44
C ARG A 322 12.25 -8.65 -5.67
N TRP A 323 11.42 -7.67 -6.00
CA TRP A 323 11.40 -6.41 -5.27
C TRP A 323 11.06 -6.63 -3.79
N TRP A 324 10.00 -7.37 -3.47
CA TRP A 324 9.66 -7.68 -2.07
C TRP A 324 10.80 -8.41 -1.36
N GLY A 325 11.30 -9.50 -1.95
CA GLY A 325 12.36 -10.29 -1.32
C GLY A 325 13.63 -9.48 -1.04
N GLN A 326 14.14 -8.76 -2.06
CA GLN A 326 15.35 -7.94 -1.94
C GLN A 326 15.15 -6.73 -1.02
N ALA A 327 13.97 -6.11 -1.05
CA ALA A 327 13.70 -4.96 -0.19
C ALA A 327 13.62 -5.38 1.29
N ILE A 328 12.96 -6.50 1.60
CA ILE A 328 12.90 -7.03 2.96
C ILE A 328 14.30 -7.42 3.42
N GLU A 329 15.03 -8.17 2.60
CA GLU A 329 16.41 -8.60 2.90
C GLU A 329 17.30 -7.38 3.19
N GLY A 330 17.32 -6.40 2.29
CA GLY A 330 18.13 -5.19 2.46
C GLY A 330 17.70 -4.35 3.66
N PHE A 331 16.41 -4.29 3.98
CA PHE A 331 15.93 -3.58 5.17
C PHE A 331 16.38 -4.27 6.47
N VAL A 332 16.20 -5.60 6.56
CA VAL A 332 16.60 -6.38 7.73
C VAL A 332 18.12 -6.40 7.90
N GLN A 333 18.88 -6.51 6.81
CA GLN A 333 20.34 -6.39 6.87
C GLN A 333 20.81 -5.02 7.36
N LYS A 334 20.09 -3.94 6.99
CA LYS A 334 20.45 -2.58 7.39
C LYS A 334 20.08 -2.26 8.84
N HIS A 335 18.90 -2.69 9.28
CA HIS A 335 18.30 -2.26 10.55
C HIS A 335 18.27 -3.36 11.62
N GLY A 336 18.24 -4.63 11.22
CA GLY A 336 18.09 -5.80 12.09
C GLY A 336 19.27 -6.77 12.04
N SER A 337 20.44 -6.35 11.55
CA SER A 337 21.62 -7.23 11.41
C SER A 337 22.03 -7.91 12.71
N ALA A 338 21.84 -7.22 13.84
CA ALA A 338 22.10 -7.77 15.16
C ALA A 338 21.29 -9.05 15.42
N PHE A 339 20.08 -9.22 14.87
CA PHE A 339 19.26 -10.41 15.11
C PHE A 339 19.65 -11.61 14.22
N LEU A 340 20.46 -11.39 13.19
CA LEU A 340 20.86 -12.41 12.21
C LEU A 340 22.06 -13.25 12.65
N THR A 341 22.75 -12.85 13.72
CA THR A 341 23.98 -13.48 14.20
C THR A 341 23.75 -14.20 15.52
N ASP A 342 24.53 -15.25 15.79
CA ASP A 342 24.60 -15.83 17.12
C ASP A 342 25.32 -14.87 18.08
N HIS A 343 24.70 -14.59 19.22
CA HIS A 343 25.34 -13.87 20.32
C HIS A 343 25.88 -14.83 21.37
N ARG A 344 26.73 -14.31 22.25
CA ARG A 344 27.22 -15.04 23.43
C ARG A 344 26.04 -15.62 24.21
N PHE A 345 26.15 -16.89 24.59
CA PHE A 345 25.10 -17.66 25.28
C PHE A 345 23.80 -17.87 24.50
N GLY A 346 23.79 -17.65 23.18
CA GLY A 346 22.59 -17.74 22.37
C GLY A 346 21.56 -16.65 22.69
N SER A 347 22.02 -15.50 23.20
CA SER A 347 21.16 -14.35 23.46
C SER A 347 20.52 -13.83 22.15
N PHE A 348 19.30 -13.32 22.25
CA PHE A 348 18.63 -12.61 21.16
C PHE A 348 18.87 -11.09 21.21
N ALA A 349 19.40 -10.60 22.33
CA ALA A 349 19.67 -9.18 22.54
C ALA A 349 20.98 -8.77 21.87
N ARG A 350 20.99 -7.55 21.30
CA ARG A 350 22.18 -6.94 20.73
C ARG A 350 23.28 -6.83 21.79
N GLU A 351 24.52 -7.11 21.39
CA GLU A 351 25.68 -6.80 22.22
C GLU A 351 25.83 -5.29 22.36
N GLU A 352 25.75 -4.82 23.60
CA GLU A 352 25.94 -3.41 23.92
C GLU A 352 27.34 -3.21 24.52
N VAL A 353 28.16 -2.41 23.86
CA VAL A 353 29.55 -2.16 24.26
C VAL A 353 29.61 -0.82 24.99
N ASN A 354 30.36 -0.77 26.11
CA ASN A 354 30.57 0.44 26.92
C ASN A 354 29.31 1.03 27.56
N ILE A 355 28.32 0.20 27.94
CA ILE A 355 27.24 0.67 28.80
C ILE A 355 27.78 0.82 30.22
N PRO A 356 27.62 1.99 30.88
CA PRO A 356 27.89 2.09 32.31
C PRO A 356 26.99 1.09 33.05
N ALA A 357 27.57 0.33 33.97
CA ALA A 357 26.80 -0.54 34.86
C ALA A 357 25.78 0.32 35.62
N LYS A 358 24.51 -0.10 35.58
CA LYS A 358 23.42 0.55 36.30
C LYS A 358 23.46 0.22 37.78
#